data_AF-A0A7Z6XX71-F1
#
_entry.id   AF-A0A7Z6XX71-F1
#
_cell.length_a   1.000
_cell.length_b   1.000
_cell.length_c   1.000
_cell.angle_alpha   90.00
_cell.angle_beta   90.00
_cell.angle_gamma   90.00
#
_symmetry.space_group_name_H-M   'P 1'
#
loop_
_entity.id
_entity.type
_entity.pdbx_description
1 polymer ?
#
loop_
_entity_poly.entity_id
_entity_poly.type
_entity_poly.pdbx_seq_one_letter_code
_entity_poly.pdbx_strand_id
1 'polypeptide(L)'
;MNTAPLDNPFYYLENFRQVLVWIARRYDDLLDASERRFISEFAEVPVCAQGLLVRMVMRKGVLFRASKLSYVEIGDPHEAVQPLLERGWVAASPPLGLSELFQLLRRDELTQCFKAHAVKGPERKQAWLERLQPLYEAPQALEQWHPTLSDAVFGLNIMPLCDRLRLLYFGNLYQEWSEFVLADLGIYRYEKVEFSVQSRVINQRADIDVCLQLHACREALETCVELHALAERVIAVQCGNAWLHMCRAKLLFRIGQQAERLQDWPLAMAVYRQSSYPGARSRQIRVLERNAEYTAALTLAEQARLAPESDAEVQHLSRVLPRLQRKLGLTGARKRTVQAIARLDVQITPVSGISVERLIRQHLEQEQGGEVHYVENALVNSLFGLLCWKAIFAPLPGAFFHPFHSAPSDLYSPDFYQRRVALFDACLMQLESGEYLATIREHFQSKFGLQSPFVFWAALTPQLLEQALRCLPAEHLRHWFRRLLQDVKANRTGMPDLIQFFPEQRRYRMIEVKGPGDRLQDNQLRWLDFCAEHGMPVEVCYVQWATEHAADVIEELACHQGALCSS
;
A
#
# COMPACT_ATOMS: atom_id res chain seq x y z
N MET A 1 28.60 20.91 -15.51
CA MET A 1 28.89 19.46 -15.47
C MET A 1 28.08 18.91 -14.32
N ASN A 2 27.00 18.17 -14.59
CA ASN A 2 26.22 17.55 -13.52
C ASN A 2 27.03 16.36 -13.01
N THR A 3 27.71 16.53 -11.88
CA THR A 3 28.23 15.43 -11.06
C THR A 3 27.07 14.48 -10.76
N ALA A 4 27.33 13.16 -10.77
CA ALA A 4 26.30 12.22 -10.37
C ALA A 4 25.86 12.58 -8.94
N PRO A 5 24.56 12.50 -8.60
CA PRO A 5 24.05 12.93 -7.29
C PRO A 5 24.81 12.32 -6.10
N LEU A 6 25.35 11.11 -6.25
CA LEU A 6 26.17 10.44 -5.22
C LEU A 6 27.57 11.03 -5.02
N ASP A 7 28.12 11.74 -6.01
CA ASP A 7 29.43 12.39 -5.90
C ASP A 7 29.35 13.69 -5.07
N ASN A 8 28.13 14.22 -4.90
CA ASN A 8 27.87 15.36 -4.04
C ASN A 8 27.53 14.88 -2.62
N PRO A 9 28.38 15.10 -1.61
CA PRO A 9 28.09 14.67 -0.24
C PRO A 9 26.84 15.34 0.36
N PHE A 10 26.37 16.46 -0.19
CA PHE A 10 25.18 17.20 0.25
C PHE A 10 23.93 16.98 -0.61
N TYR A 11 23.86 15.91 -1.42
CA TYR A 11 22.69 15.66 -2.31
C TYR A 11 21.34 15.73 -1.57
N TYR A 12 21.28 15.21 -0.33
CA TYR A 12 20.06 15.19 0.47
C TYR A 12 19.62 16.61 0.87
N LEU A 13 20.58 17.51 1.11
CA LEU A 13 20.32 18.91 1.41
C LEU A 13 19.84 19.66 0.17
N GLU A 14 20.43 19.40 -1.00
CA GLU A 14 19.96 19.97 -2.26
C GLU A 14 18.53 19.56 -2.58
N ASN A 15 18.21 18.27 -2.40
CA ASN A 15 16.85 17.75 -2.58
C ASN A 15 15.87 18.43 -1.61
N PHE A 16 16.24 18.58 -0.33
CA PHE A 16 15.41 19.29 0.64
C PHE A 16 15.21 20.78 0.27
N ARG A 17 16.27 21.48 -0.19
CA ARG A 17 16.15 22.86 -0.67
C ARG A 17 15.23 22.97 -1.90
N GLN A 18 15.30 22.03 -2.84
CA GLN A 18 14.40 21.98 -3.99
C GLN A 18 12.93 21.81 -3.56
N VAL A 19 12.67 20.97 -2.55
CA VAL A 19 11.34 20.83 -1.94
C VAL A 19 10.86 22.16 -1.36
N LEU A 20 11.68 22.86 -0.58
CA LEU A 20 11.27 24.14 0.02
C LEU A 20 10.93 25.18 -1.06
N VAL A 21 11.74 25.28 -2.12
CA VAL A 21 11.46 26.16 -3.26
C VAL A 21 10.17 25.74 -3.98
N TRP A 22 9.95 24.43 -4.15
CA TRP A 22 8.73 23.90 -4.77
C TRP A 22 7.47 24.29 -3.99
N ILE A 23 7.52 24.13 -2.66
CA ILE A 23 6.42 24.46 -1.76
C ILE A 23 6.17 25.97 -1.75
N ALA A 24 7.21 26.77 -1.55
CA ALA A 24 7.11 28.23 -1.55
C ALA A 24 6.51 28.78 -2.86
N ARG A 25 6.74 28.12 -4.00
CA ARG A 25 6.16 28.55 -5.27
C ARG A 25 4.67 28.18 -5.44
N ARG A 26 4.21 27.06 -4.85
CA ARG A 26 2.89 26.46 -5.14
C ARG A 26 1.87 26.59 -4.02
N TYR A 27 2.35 26.78 -2.80
CA TYR A 27 1.54 26.75 -1.59
C TYR A 27 1.74 27.97 -0.70
N ASP A 28 2.38 29.05 -1.18
CA ASP A 28 2.60 30.28 -0.39
C ASP A 28 1.31 30.81 0.25
N ASP A 29 0.19 30.73 -0.49
CA ASP A 29 -1.15 31.09 -0.03
C ASP A 29 -1.68 30.20 1.11
N LEU A 30 -1.14 28.99 1.25
CA LEU A 30 -1.49 28.07 2.32
C LEU A 30 -0.52 28.13 3.51
N LEU A 31 0.66 28.74 3.36
CA LEU A 31 1.64 28.83 4.44
C LEU A 31 1.22 29.85 5.51
N ASP A 32 1.55 29.59 6.77
CA ASP A 32 1.48 30.61 7.82
C ASP A 32 2.79 31.38 7.99
N ALA A 33 2.78 32.35 8.92
CA ALA A 33 3.94 33.17 9.21
C ALA A 33 5.13 32.37 9.77
N SER A 34 4.88 31.30 10.53
CA SER A 34 5.93 30.45 11.10
C SER A 34 6.61 29.59 10.03
N GLU A 35 5.81 29.07 9.09
CA GLU A 35 6.30 28.25 7.98
C GLU A 35 7.08 29.08 6.96
N ARG A 36 6.58 30.26 6.59
CA ARG A 36 7.33 31.21 5.74
C ARG A 36 8.65 31.61 6.39
N ARG A 37 8.63 31.89 7.70
CA ARG A 37 9.84 32.22 8.46
C ARG A 37 10.84 31.08 8.44
N PHE A 38 10.42 29.84 8.69
CA PHE A 38 11.29 28.67 8.61
C PHE A 38 11.97 28.56 7.24
N ILE A 39 11.20 28.69 6.14
CA ILE A 39 11.75 28.60 4.78
C ILE A 39 12.82 29.68 4.53
N SER A 40 12.56 30.91 4.98
CA SER A 40 13.50 32.03 4.85
C SER A 40 14.76 31.82 5.70
N GLU A 41 14.59 31.57 7.00
CA GLU A 41 15.69 31.41 7.95
C GLU A 41 16.54 30.18 7.64
N PHE A 42 15.95 29.10 7.12
CA PHE A 42 16.69 27.90 6.74
C PHE A 42 17.73 28.20 5.66
N ALA A 43 17.44 29.12 4.73
CA ALA A 43 18.39 29.53 3.70
C ALA A 43 19.60 30.31 4.26
N GLU A 44 19.45 30.97 5.41
CA GLU A 44 20.47 31.81 6.05
C GLU A 44 21.40 31.02 6.99
N VAL A 45 20.97 29.84 7.46
CA VAL A 45 21.75 28.98 8.34
C VAL A 45 22.99 28.43 7.62
N PRO A 46 24.15 28.26 8.28
CA PRO A 46 25.33 27.66 7.67
C PRO A 46 25.07 26.28 7.05
N VAL A 47 25.75 25.95 5.95
CA VAL A 47 25.51 24.71 5.18
C VAL A 47 25.60 23.45 6.04
N CYS A 48 26.60 23.35 6.93
CA CYS A 48 26.74 22.21 7.83
C CYS A 48 25.55 22.05 8.78
N ALA A 49 25.03 23.16 9.31
CA ALA A 49 23.86 23.17 10.20
C ALA A 49 22.58 22.80 9.43
N GLN A 50 22.40 23.30 8.20
CA GLN A 50 21.31 22.86 7.32
C GLN A 50 21.39 21.35 7.06
N GLY A 51 22.60 20.85 6.71
CA GLY A 51 22.85 19.44 6.49
C GLY A 51 22.50 18.60 7.72
N LEU A 52 22.93 19.02 8.91
CA LEU A 52 22.63 18.33 10.16
C LEU A 52 21.13 18.26 10.43
N LEU A 53 20.40 19.35 10.24
CA LEU A 53 18.95 19.38 10.41
C LEU A 53 18.27 18.37 9.46
N VAL A 54 18.62 18.38 8.18
CA VAL A 54 18.02 17.46 7.20
C VAL A 54 18.37 16.01 7.52
N ARG A 55 19.59 15.72 7.98
CA ARG A 55 19.97 14.37 8.46
C ARG A 55 19.10 13.90 9.62
N MET A 56 18.79 14.79 10.57
CA MET A 56 17.90 14.47 11.70
C MET A 56 16.47 14.24 11.20
N VAL A 57 15.94 15.12 10.33
CA VAL A 57 14.58 15.01 9.76
C VAL A 57 14.39 13.73 8.95
N MET A 58 15.40 13.27 8.20
CA MET A 58 15.30 12.07 7.37
C MET A 58 15.48 10.76 8.16
N ARG A 59 15.86 10.83 9.44
CA ARG A 59 16.07 9.64 10.27
C ARG A 59 14.84 9.36 11.12
N LYS A 60 14.64 8.08 11.45
CA LYS A 60 13.58 7.65 12.34
C LYS A 60 13.80 8.21 13.76
N GLY A 61 12.76 8.82 14.32
CA GLY A 61 12.74 9.37 15.67
C GLY A 61 13.05 10.87 15.72
N VAL A 62 12.89 11.46 16.91
CA VAL A 62 13.14 12.90 17.16
C VAL A 62 14.24 13.14 18.19
N LEU A 63 14.81 12.09 18.77
CA LEU A 63 15.87 12.17 19.77
C LEU A 63 17.13 11.51 19.22
N PHE A 64 18.24 12.24 19.24
CA PHE A 64 19.49 11.81 18.64
C PHE A 64 20.67 12.02 19.58
N ARG A 65 21.50 10.98 19.76
CA ARG A 65 22.80 11.12 20.40
C ARG A 65 23.76 11.86 19.47
N ALA A 66 24.51 12.83 20.00
CA ALA A 66 25.52 13.57 19.24
C ALA A 66 26.56 12.62 18.62
N SER A 67 27.00 11.60 19.36
CA SER A 67 27.89 10.54 18.87
C SER A 67 27.34 9.74 17.67
N LYS A 68 26.03 9.79 17.41
CA LYS A 68 25.37 9.14 16.27
C LYS A 68 25.08 10.09 15.11
N LEU A 69 25.46 11.35 15.22
CA LEU A 69 25.32 12.38 14.18
C LEU A 69 26.67 12.78 13.58
N SER A 70 27.60 11.83 13.49
CA SER A 70 28.92 12.05 12.88
C SER A 70 28.83 11.84 11.36
N TYR A 71 28.99 12.93 10.61
CA TYR A 71 29.00 12.95 9.14
C TYR A 71 30.21 13.76 8.67
N VAL A 72 31.01 13.18 7.77
CA VAL A 72 32.29 13.78 7.32
C VAL A 72 32.07 15.16 6.69
N GLU A 73 30.99 15.30 5.92
CA GLU A 73 30.66 16.55 5.23
C GLU A 73 30.15 17.66 6.17
N ILE A 74 29.65 17.31 7.36
CA ILE A 74 29.10 18.26 8.34
C ILE A 74 30.17 18.72 9.33
N GLY A 75 31.11 17.84 9.70
CA GLY A 75 32.11 18.11 10.73
C GLY A 75 31.60 17.77 12.13
N ASP A 76 31.99 18.57 13.13
CA ASP A 76 31.60 18.34 14.53
C ASP A 76 30.09 18.62 14.74
N PRO A 77 29.28 17.64 15.16
CA PRO A 77 27.86 17.86 15.44
C PRO A 77 27.61 18.88 16.56
N HIS A 78 28.53 19.07 17.51
CA HIS A 78 28.37 20.05 18.59
C HIS A 78 28.50 21.50 18.12
N GLU A 79 29.32 21.74 17.11
CA GLU A 79 29.44 23.05 16.46
C GLU A 79 28.30 23.27 15.46
N ALA A 80 28.03 22.27 14.61
CA ALA A 80 27.02 22.37 13.56
C ALA A 80 25.59 22.53 14.10
N VAL A 81 25.29 22.09 15.32
CA VAL A 81 23.95 22.24 15.92
C VAL A 81 23.68 23.64 16.47
N GLN A 82 24.71 24.44 16.79
CA GLN A 82 24.52 25.73 17.48
C GLN A 82 23.52 26.67 16.80
N PRO A 83 23.60 26.90 15.47
CA PRO A 83 22.62 27.77 14.79
C PRO A 83 21.19 27.23 14.82
N LEU A 84 21.01 25.92 15.01
CA LEU A 84 19.71 25.25 15.12
C LEU A 84 19.13 25.39 16.54
N LEU A 85 20.01 25.38 17.56
CA LEU A 85 19.64 25.64 18.96
C LEU A 85 19.16 27.09 19.14
N GLU A 86 19.89 28.06 18.58
CA GLU A 86 19.52 29.49 18.62
C GLU A 86 18.13 29.77 18.05
N ARG A 87 17.70 28.99 17.06
CA ARG A 87 16.39 29.10 16.39
C ARG A 87 15.31 28.22 17.04
N GLY A 88 15.67 27.41 18.03
CA GLY A 88 14.77 26.49 18.72
C GLY A 88 14.28 25.31 17.86
N TRP A 89 14.86 25.08 16.67
CA TRP A 89 14.53 23.93 15.83
C TRP A 89 15.03 22.62 16.41
N VAL A 90 16.12 22.71 17.17
CA VAL A 90 16.69 21.63 17.98
C VAL A 90 16.78 22.10 19.43
N ALA A 91 16.51 21.20 20.37
CA ALA A 91 16.76 21.40 21.80
C ALA A 91 18.02 20.65 22.23
N ALA A 92 18.84 21.29 23.05
CA ALA A 92 19.91 20.65 23.79
C ALA A 92 19.35 20.04 25.08
N SER A 93 19.84 18.85 25.44
CA SER A 93 19.50 18.15 26.69
C SER A 93 17.99 18.05 26.95
N PRO A 94 17.19 17.53 25.99
CA PRO A 94 15.75 17.39 26.17
C PRO A 94 15.43 16.46 27.34
N PRO A 95 14.29 16.66 28.03
CA PRO A 95 13.85 15.73 29.05
C PRO A 95 13.52 14.37 28.40
N LEU A 96 14.12 13.30 28.94
CA LEU A 96 13.94 11.93 28.48
C LEU A 96 13.09 11.16 29.47
N GLY A 97 11.97 10.63 29.02
CA GLY A 97 11.25 9.59 29.71
C GLY A 97 12.04 8.28 29.70
N LEU A 98 11.68 7.34 30.59
CA LEU A 98 12.43 6.10 30.73
C LEU A 98 12.47 5.26 29.45
N SER A 99 11.35 5.15 28.73
CA SER A 99 11.30 4.44 27.45
C SER A 99 12.22 5.05 26.40
N GLU A 100 12.33 6.38 26.36
CA GLU A 100 13.18 7.10 25.40
C GLU A 100 14.66 6.90 25.74
N LEU A 101 15.02 6.99 27.03
CA LEU A 101 16.35 6.66 27.52
C LEU A 101 16.74 5.22 27.14
N PHE A 102 15.82 4.27 27.30
CA PHE A 102 16.01 2.88 26.91
C PHE A 102 16.15 2.71 25.40
N GLN A 103 15.59 3.58 24.56
CA GLN A 103 15.83 3.52 23.11
C GLN A 103 17.21 4.07 22.74
N LEU A 104 17.69 5.11 23.43
CA LEU A 104 18.94 5.81 23.13
C LEU A 104 20.20 5.10 23.66
N LEU A 105 20.12 4.52 24.86
CA LEU A 105 21.28 3.94 25.53
C LEU A 105 21.47 2.45 25.24
N ARG A 106 22.73 2.04 25.20
CA ARG A 106 23.13 0.64 25.16
C ARG A 106 22.88 -0.02 26.51
N ARG A 107 22.88 -1.35 26.52
CA ARG A 107 22.56 -2.14 27.72
C ARG A 107 23.56 -1.92 28.85
N ASP A 108 24.84 -1.83 28.52
CA ASP A 108 25.93 -1.53 29.45
C ASP A 108 25.80 -0.13 30.06
N GLU A 109 25.45 0.87 29.25
CA GLU A 109 25.18 2.24 29.70
C GLU A 109 23.96 2.28 30.65
N LEU A 110 22.86 1.60 30.31
CA LEU A 110 21.68 1.47 31.18
C LEU A 110 22.00 0.76 32.50
N THR A 111 22.92 -0.21 32.48
CA THR A 111 23.35 -0.92 33.70
C THR A 111 24.06 0.03 34.65
N GLN A 112 24.76 1.03 34.12
CA GLN A 112 25.40 2.06 34.92
C GLN A 112 24.38 3.06 35.50
N CYS A 113 23.33 3.43 34.76
CA CYS A 113 22.23 4.25 35.28
C CYS A 113 21.51 3.57 36.45
N PHE A 114 21.20 2.28 36.31
CA PHE A 114 20.32 1.55 37.21
C PHE A 114 21.04 0.47 38.03
N LYS A 115 22.28 0.73 38.46
CA LYS A 115 23.11 -0.22 39.24
C LYS A 115 22.37 -0.80 40.46
N ALA A 116 21.58 0.04 41.15
CA ALA A 116 20.78 -0.37 42.31
C ALA A 116 19.67 -1.38 41.98
N HIS A 117 19.29 -1.51 40.71
CA HIS A 117 18.25 -2.39 40.22
C HIS A 117 18.77 -3.48 39.27
N ALA A 118 20.08 -3.76 39.33
CA ALA A 118 20.72 -4.81 38.54
C ALA A 118 20.18 -6.19 38.92
N VAL A 119 19.89 -7.03 37.91
CA VAL A 119 19.38 -8.40 38.12
C VAL A 119 20.50 -9.41 37.91
N LYS A 120 20.51 -10.47 38.71
CA LYS A 120 21.39 -11.63 38.52
C LYS A 120 20.82 -12.53 37.41
N GLY A 121 21.12 -12.22 36.14
CA GLY A 121 20.75 -13.06 34.99
C GLY A 121 20.39 -12.28 33.72
N PRO A 122 20.21 -12.95 32.57
CA PRO A 122 19.85 -12.30 31.31
C PRO A 122 18.37 -11.88 31.29
N GLU A 123 18.08 -10.66 31.75
CA GLU A 123 16.76 -10.04 31.58
C GLU A 123 16.65 -9.39 30.19
N ARG A 124 15.53 -9.54 29.48
CA ARG A 124 15.30 -8.84 28.20
C ARG A 124 15.10 -7.35 28.46
N LYS A 125 15.57 -6.49 27.54
CA LYS A 125 15.51 -5.02 27.67
C LYS A 125 14.09 -4.49 27.93
N GLN A 126 13.08 -5.11 27.32
CA GLN A 126 11.67 -4.76 27.49
C GLN A 126 11.15 -5.07 28.90
N ALA A 127 11.42 -6.27 29.43
CA ALA A 127 11.01 -6.64 30.79
C ALA A 127 11.68 -5.75 31.85
N TRP A 128 12.95 -5.37 31.58
CA TRP A 128 13.66 -4.43 32.43
C TRP A 128 13.01 -3.03 32.43
N LEU A 129 12.62 -2.52 31.25
CA LEU A 129 11.89 -1.25 31.12
C LEU A 129 10.58 -1.29 31.91
N GLU A 130 9.76 -2.31 31.72
CA GLU A 130 8.46 -2.48 32.39
C GLU A 130 8.60 -2.49 33.93
N ARG A 131 9.64 -3.14 34.44
CA ARG A 131 9.93 -3.21 35.88
C ARG A 131 10.38 -1.87 36.46
N LEU A 132 11.13 -1.07 35.70
CA LEU A 132 11.62 0.23 36.16
C LEU A 132 10.64 1.38 35.91
N GLN A 133 9.72 1.25 34.96
CA GLN A 133 8.75 2.28 34.61
C GLN A 133 7.98 2.88 35.81
N PRO A 134 7.47 2.09 36.78
CA PRO A 134 6.76 2.66 37.94
C PRO A 134 7.69 3.31 38.97
N LEU A 135 9.01 3.12 38.88
CA LEU A 135 9.98 3.69 39.81
C LEU A 135 10.54 5.03 39.32
N TYR A 136 10.47 5.28 38.01
CA TYR A 136 11.14 6.35 37.31
C TYR A 136 10.18 7.04 36.34
N GLU A 137 9.19 7.72 36.90
CA GLU A 137 8.11 8.35 36.14
C GLU A 137 8.48 9.73 35.59
N ALA A 138 9.30 10.49 36.32
CA ALA A 138 9.67 11.84 35.95
C ALA A 138 10.72 11.86 34.82
N PRO A 139 10.44 12.52 33.67
CA PRO A 139 11.43 12.74 32.63
C PRO A 139 12.60 13.61 33.13
N GLN A 140 13.82 13.27 32.71
CA GLN A 140 15.04 13.98 33.11
C GLN A 140 16.02 14.07 31.95
N ALA A 141 16.92 15.05 31.98
CA ALA A 141 17.97 15.18 30.96
C ALA A 141 18.97 14.01 31.06
N LEU A 142 19.71 13.73 29.97
CA LEU A 142 20.67 12.61 29.94
C LEU A 142 21.72 12.73 31.05
N GLU A 143 22.18 13.94 31.35
CA GLU A 143 23.21 14.23 32.34
C GLU A 143 22.74 13.91 33.76
N GLN A 144 21.43 13.88 34.00
CA GLN A 144 20.85 13.46 35.28
C GLN A 144 20.69 11.94 35.34
N TRP A 145 20.26 11.32 34.23
CA TRP A 145 20.17 9.86 34.10
C TRP A 145 21.52 9.15 34.14
N HIS A 146 22.55 9.75 33.55
CA HIS A 146 23.90 9.20 33.43
C HIS A 146 24.97 10.30 33.50
N PRO A 147 25.32 10.77 34.71
CA PRO A 147 26.22 11.93 34.89
C PRO A 147 27.64 11.76 34.36
N THR A 148 28.09 10.51 34.14
CA THR A 148 29.47 10.22 33.70
C THR A 148 29.56 9.89 32.21
N LEU A 149 28.44 9.86 31.48
CA LEU A 149 28.45 9.62 30.05
C LEU A 149 28.83 10.91 29.32
N SER A 150 29.99 10.90 28.65
CA SER A 150 30.45 12.00 27.81
C SER A 150 29.78 11.97 26.43
N ASP A 151 28.47 12.19 26.39
CA ASP A 151 27.67 12.31 25.16
C ASP A 151 26.52 13.29 25.39
N ALA A 152 25.98 13.86 24.32
CA ALA A 152 24.83 14.76 24.38
C ALA A 152 23.64 14.18 23.62
N VAL A 153 22.44 14.60 24.00
CA VAL A 153 21.21 14.28 23.26
C VAL A 153 20.60 15.57 22.73
N PHE A 154 20.25 15.53 21.45
CA PHE A 154 19.53 16.59 20.76
C PHE A 154 18.11 16.15 20.47
N GLY A 155 17.14 17.02 20.77
CA GLY A 155 15.72 16.83 20.45
C GLY A 155 15.31 17.67 19.25
N LEU A 156 14.71 17.04 18.24
CA LEU A 156 14.22 17.70 17.04
C LEU A 156 12.80 18.26 17.29
N ASN A 157 12.69 19.57 17.47
CA ASN A 157 11.42 20.23 17.78
C ASN A 157 10.59 20.57 16.54
N ILE A 158 11.23 20.66 15.37
CA ILE A 158 10.62 21.16 14.13
C ILE A 158 9.92 20.08 13.30
N MET A 159 9.92 18.82 13.76
CA MET A 159 9.38 17.69 13.00
C MET A 159 7.91 17.88 12.55
N PRO A 160 6.98 18.42 13.38
CA PRO A 160 5.61 18.66 12.93
C PRO A 160 5.51 19.61 11.72
N LEU A 161 6.41 20.61 11.64
CA LEU A 161 6.49 21.50 10.48
C LEU A 161 7.06 20.75 9.28
N CYS A 162 8.10 19.95 9.46
CA CYS A 162 8.69 19.13 8.39
C CYS A 162 7.69 18.12 7.81
N ASP A 163 6.87 17.47 8.65
CA ASP A 163 5.80 16.58 8.20
C ASP A 163 4.72 17.34 7.42
N ARG A 164 4.39 18.56 7.83
CA ARG A 164 3.48 19.42 7.05
C ARG A 164 4.05 19.74 5.67
N LEU A 165 5.34 20.08 5.59
CA LEU A 165 6.00 20.32 4.30
C LEU A 165 6.03 19.06 3.43
N ARG A 166 6.28 17.89 4.04
CA ARG A 166 6.24 16.59 3.37
C ARG A 166 4.87 16.28 2.81
N LEU A 167 3.82 16.51 3.61
CA LEU A 167 2.43 16.38 3.20
C LEU A 167 2.11 17.32 2.02
N LEU A 168 2.52 18.59 2.08
CA LEU A 168 2.28 19.53 0.97
C LEU A 168 3.01 19.12 -0.31
N TYR A 169 4.22 18.58 -0.19
CA TYR A 169 4.99 18.13 -1.34
C TYR A 169 4.41 16.88 -1.99
N PHE A 170 4.20 15.80 -1.21
CA PHE A 170 3.75 14.50 -1.72
C PHE A 170 2.22 14.31 -1.75
N GLY A 171 1.45 15.20 -1.13
CA GLY A 171 0.00 15.01 -0.92
C GLY A 171 -0.32 13.84 0.02
N ASN A 172 0.67 13.26 0.68
CA ASN A 172 0.56 12.15 1.61
C ASN A 172 1.77 12.09 2.57
N LEU A 173 1.68 11.23 3.59
CA LEU A 173 2.72 11.04 4.61
C LEU A 173 3.32 9.62 4.63
N TYR A 174 3.07 8.80 3.59
CA TYR A 174 3.73 7.50 3.45
C TYR A 174 4.99 7.57 2.58
N GLN A 175 5.08 8.59 1.70
CA GLN A 175 6.29 8.87 0.95
C GLN A 175 7.28 9.64 1.82
N GLU A 176 8.55 9.29 1.63
CA GLU A 176 9.68 9.85 2.37
C GLU A 176 10.62 10.61 1.44
N TRP A 177 11.48 11.44 2.02
CA TRP A 177 12.48 12.21 1.26
C TRP A 177 13.48 11.33 0.49
N SER A 178 13.59 10.04 0.85
CA SER A 178 14.39 9.05 0.12
C SER A 178 13.92 8.81 -1.32
N GLU A 179 12.69 9.18 -1.68
CA GLU A 179 12.19 9.10 -3.07
C GLU A 179 13.09 9.83 -4.07
N PHE A 180 13.64 10.99 -3.68
CA PHE A 180 14.59 11.72 -4.52
C PHE A 180 15.84 10.90 -4.80
N VAL A 181 16.41 10.28 -3.77
CA VAL A 181 17.63 9.47 -3.88
C VAL A 181 17.39 8.24 -4.75
N LEU A 182 16.27 7.55 -4.54
CA LEU A 182 15.91 6.38 -5.34
C LEU A 182 15.67 6.74 -6.81
N ALA A 183 15.15 7.94 -7.08
CA ALA A 183 15.00 8.46 -8.43
C ALA A 183 16.34 8.86 -9.08
N ASP A 184 17.19 9.58 -8.33
CA ASP A 184 18.51 10.04 -8.75
C ASP A 184 19.46 8.86 -9.07
N LEU A 185 19.34 7.75 -8.32
CA LEU A 185 20.05 6.50 -8.58
C LEU A 185 19.51 5.73 -9.78
N GLY A 186 18.41 6.17 -10.39
CA GLY A 186 17.74 5.45 -11.47
C GLY A 186 17.05 4.15 -11.03
N ILE A 187 16.99 3.86 -9.72
CA ILE A 187 16.27 2.70 -9.16
C ILE A 187 14.79 2.84 -9.46
N TYR A 188 14.23 4.04 -9.24
CA TYR A 188 12.88 4.40 -9.64
C TYR A 188 12.91 5.43 -10.76
N ARG A 189 12.29 5.11 -11.89
CA ARG A 189 12.12 6.05 -13.00
C ARG A 189 10.64 6.35 -13.15
N TYR A 190 10.26 7.62 -13.12
CA TYR A 190 8.86 8.05 -13.20
C TYR A 190 8.53 8.65 -14.58
N GLU A 191 7.27 8.57 -15.00
CA GLU A 191 6.81 9.25 -16.22
C GLU A 191 6.88 10.77 -16.03
N LYS A 192 7.36 11.48 -17.06
CA LYS A 192 7.43 12.94 -17.05
C LYS A 192 6.09 13.51 -17.50
N VAL A 193 5.22 13.78 -16.53
CA VAL A 193 3.94 14.45 -16.79
C VAL A 193 4.11 15.95 -16.64
N GLU A 194 3.74 16.72 -17.65
CA GLU A 194 3.70 18.18 -17.58
C GLU A 194 2.41 18.65 -16.92
N PHE A 195 2.48 19.12 -15.68
CA PHE A 195 1.33 19.64 -14.94
C PHE A 195 1.53 21.11 -14.54
N SER A 196 0.42 21.84 -14.41
CA SER A 196 0.46 23.28 -14.10
C SER A 196 0.91 23.55 -12.67
N VAL A 197 1.34 24.79 -12.40
CA VAL A 197 1.68 25.27 -11.04
C VAL A 197 0.47 25.21 -10.10
N GLN A 198 -0.74 25.29 -10.65
CA GLN A 198 -2.00 25.18 -9.90
C GLN A 198 -2.38 23.73 -9.58
N SER A 199 -1.68 22.74 -10.14
CA SER A 199 -1.94 21.33 -9.82
C SER A 199 -1.41 21.01 -8.44
N ARG A 200 -2.32 20.85 -7.47
CA ARG A 200 -2.04 20.53 -6.07
C ARG A 200 -3.21 19.75 -5.46
N VAL A 201 -2.91 18.90 -4.47
CA VAL A 201 -3.93 18.11 -3.75
C VAL A 201 -4.68 18.97 -2.75
N ILE A 202 -3.93 19.74 -1.97
CA ILE A 202 -4.46 20.54 -0.88
C ILE A 202 -4.64 21.96 -1.39
N ASN A 203 -5.86 22.48 -1.26
CA ASN A 203 -6.23 23.79 -1.79
C ASN A 203 -6.64 24.79 -0.70
N GLN A 204 -6.79 24.33 0.55
CA GLN A 204 -7.13 25.16 1.69
C GLN A 204 -6.22 24.81 2.87
N ARG A 205 -5.81 25.80 3.66
CA ARG A 205 -4.94 25.58 4.83
C ARG A 205 -5.60 24.65 5.85
N ALA A 206 -6.90 24.82 6.09
CA ALA A 206 -7.65 23.98 7.02
C ALA A 206 -7.60 22.49 6.66
N ASP A 207 -7.50 22.15 5.37
CA ASP A 207 -7.40 20.76 4.92
C ASP A 207 -6.07 20.10 5.37
N ILE A 208 -5.00 20.88 5.57
CA ILE A 208 -3.71 20.39 6.08
C ILE A 208 -3.90 19.77 7.46
N ASP A 209 -4.58 20.48 8.36
CA ASP A 209 -4.81 20.05 9.73
C ASP A 209 -5.70 18.80 9.77
N VAL A 210 -6.71 18.73 8.89
CA VAL A 210 -7.55 17.53 8.73
C VAL A 210 -6.71 16.32 8.26
N CYS A 211 -5.79 16.51 7.31
CA CYS A 211 -4.88 15.44 6.87
C CYS A 211 -4.03 14.91 8.03
N LEU A 212 -3.42 15.82 8.80
CA LEU A 212 -2.59 15.48 9.94
C LEU A 212 -3.39 14.77 11.04
N GLN A 213 -4.60 15.25 11.33
CA GLN A 213 -5.50 14.62 12.30
C GLN A 213 -5.88 13.18 11.88
N LEU A 214 -6.24 12.97 10.60
CA LEU A 214 -6.55 11.65 10.08
C LEU A 214 -5.32 10.72 10.03
N HIS A 215 -4.12 11.27 9.82
CA HIS A 215 -2.87 10.53 9.89
C HIS A 215 -2.58 10.05 11.32
N ALA A 216 -2.61 10.94 12.30
CA ALA A 216 -2.42 10.60 13.70
C ALA A 216 -3.44 9.53 14.18
N CYS A 217 -4.70 9.64 13.74
CA CYS A 217 -5.71 8.62 14.04
C CYS A 217 -5.40 7.27 13.38
N ARG A 218 -4.76 7.25 12.21
CA ARG A 218 -4.33 6.02 11.54
C ARG A 218 -3.18 5.36 12.29
N GLU A 219 -2.19 6.12 12.73
CA GLU A 219 -1.08 5.59 13.55
C GLU A 219 -1.59 5.04 14.89
N ALA A 220 -2.52 5.74 15.54
CA ALA A 220 -3.16 5.27 16.77
C ALA A 220 -3.95 3.97 16.60
N LEU A 221 -4.45 3.69 15.39
CA LEU A 221 -5.11 2.41 15.09
C LEU A 221 -4.11 1.25 15.07
N GLU A 222 -2.85 1.48 14.69
CA GLU A 222 -1.84 0.41 14.62
C GLU A 222 -1.45 -0.10 16.01
N THR A 223 -1.51 0.75 17.04
CA THR A 223 -1.21 0.39 18.43
C THR A 223 -2.43 -0.11 19.22
N CYS A 224 -3.65 0.08 18.70
CA CYS A 224 -4.90 -0.50 19.21
C CYS A 224 -5.25 -0.19 20.69
N VAL A 225 -4.77 0.90 21.28
CA VAL A 225 -4.88 1.12 22.73
C VAL A 225 -6.30 1.52 23.19
N GLU A 226 -7.06 2.31 22.42
CA GLU A 226 -8.41 2.79 22.80
C GLU A 226 -9.32 2.97 21.57
N LEU A 227 -9.99 1.90 21.13
CA LEU A 227 -10.69 1.89 19.84
C LEU A 227 -11.96 2.77 19.81
N HIS A 228 -12.70 2.85 20.93
CA HIS A 228 -13.90 3.70 21.03
C HIS A 228 -13.56 5.19 20.96
N ALA A 229 -12.62 5.65 21.80
CA ALA A 229 -12.17 7.04 21.79
C ALA A 229 -11.55 7.41 20.42
N LEU A 230 -10.84 6.47 19.78
CA LEU A 230 -10.35 6.68 18.43
C LEU A 230 -11.50 6.85 17.41
N ALA A 231 -12.53 6.00 17.47
CA ALA A 231 -13.69 6.11 16.59
C ALA A 231 -14.40 7.46 16.75
N GLU A 232 -14.66 7.90 17.98
CA GLU A 232 -15.30 9.20 18.27
C GLU A 232 -14.48 10.36 17.70
N ARG A 233 -13.16 10.35 17.89
CA ARG A 233 -12.27 11.35 17.29
C ARG A 233 -12.38 11.38 15.77
N VAL A 234 -12.36 10.23 15.11
CA VAL A 234 -12.45 10.15 13.63
C VAL A 234 -13.82 10.58 13.12
N ILE A 235 -14.90 10.24 13.83
CA ILE A 235 -16.28 10.66 13.52
C ILE A 235 -16.40 12.19 13.59
N ALA A 236 -15.79 12.81 14.60
CA ALA A 236 -15.85 14.26 14.82
C ALA A 236 -15.06 15.08 13.77
N VAL A 237 -14.16 14.45 12.99
CA VAL A 237 -13.37 15.14 11.97
C VAL A 237 -14.27 15.69 10.88
N GLN A 238 -14.29 17.01 10.74
CA GLN A 238 -14.96 17.70 9.63
C GLN A 238 -14.07 17.66 8.39
N CYS A 239 -14.65 17.31 7.23
CA CYS A 239 -13.93 17.25 5.96
C CYS A 239 -14.51 18.28 5.00
N GLY A 240 -13.65 19.09 4.37
CA GLY A 240 -14.09 20.14 3.43
C GLY A 240 -14.28 19.67 1.99
N ASN A 241 -13.81 18.47 1.64
CA ASN A 241 -13.80 17.96 0.27
C ASN A 241 -13.97 16.43 0.18
N ALA A 242 -14.32 15.95 -1.01
CA ALA A 242 -14.61 14.52 -1.26
C ALA A 242 -13.43 13.59 -0.99
N TRP A 243 -12.19 14.03 -1.27
CA TRP A 243 -10.99 13.24 -1.01
C TRP A 243 -10.77 13.02 0.49
N LEU A 244 -10.88 14.06 1.31
CA LEU A 244 -10.82 13.95 2.77
C LEU A 244 -11.95 13.09 3.34
N HIS A 245 -13.17 13.24 2.82
CA HIS A 245 -14.29 12.36 3.19
C HIS A 245 -13.96 10.88 2.90
N MET A 246 -13.36 10.57 1.76
CA MET A 246 -12.95 9.20 1.42
C MET A 246 -11.82 8.70 2.34
N CYS A 247 -10.85 9.55 2.68
CA CYS A 247 -9.80 9.23 3.65
C CYS A 247 -10.37 8.90 5.04
N ARG A 248 -11.32 9.70 5.53
CA ARG A 248 -12.04 9.48 6.79
C ARG A 248 -12.89 8.20 6.72
N ALA A 249 -13.67 8.02 5.65
CA ALA A 249 -14.50 6.83 5.46
C ALA A 249 -13.66 5.54 5.45
N LYS A 250 -12.51 5.53 4.78
CA LYS A 250 -11.56 4.41 4.79
C LYS A 250 -11.01 4.11 6.18
N LEU A 251 -10.75 5.14 6.98
CA LEU A 251 -10.28 4.97 8.36
C LEU A 251 -11.38 4.37 9.24
N LEU A 252 -12.62 4.89 9.18
CA LEU A 252 -13.78 4.33 9.86
C LEU A 252 -14.02 2.86 9.47
N PHE A 253 -13.87 2.53 8.19
CA PHE A 253 -13.97 1.16 7.71
C PHE A 253 -12.92 0.24 8.37
N ARG A 254 -11.66 0.70 8.47
CA ARG A 254 -10.60 -0.07 9.16
C ARG A 254 -10.84 -0.20 10.67
N ILE A 255 -11.35 0.84 11.31
CA ILE A 255 -11.78 0.79 12.71
C ILE A 255 -12.87 -0.27 12.89
N GLY A 256 -13.86 -0.31 11.99
CA GLY A 256 -14.91 -1.33 11.99
C GLY A 256 -14.37 -2.75 11.82
N GLN A 257 -13.35 -2.94 10.96
CA GLN A 257 -12.68 -4.23 10.82
C GLN A 257 -11.96 -4.66 12.10
N GLN A 258 -11.32 -3.73 12.81
CA GLN A 258 -10.68 -4.00 14.08
C GLN A 258 -11.72 -4.31 15.17
N ALA A 259 -12.82 -3.57 15.22
CA ALA A 259 -13.93 -3.83 16.14
C ALA A 259 -14.54 -5.23 15.92
N GLU A 260 -14.73 -5.66 14.66
CA GLU A 260 -15.16 -7.02 14.35
C GLU A 260 -14.17 -8.10 14.82
N ARG A 261 -12.86 -7.85 14.75
CA ARG A 261 -11.84 -8.80 15.26
C ARG A 261 -11.93 -8.94 16.78
N LEU A 262 -12.21 -7.84 17.47
CA LEU A 262 -12.45 -7.79 18.91
C LEU A 262 -13.87 -8.22 19.30
N GLN A 263 -14.73 -8.57 18.32
CA GLN A 263 -16.14 -8.91 18.50
C GLN A 263 -16.99 -7.80 19.14
N ASP A 264 -16.56 -6.54 19.00
CA ASP A 264 -17.29 -5.36 19.41
C ASP A 264 -18.29 -4.95 18.31
N TRP A 265 -19.42 -5.65 18.27
CA TRP A 265 -20.47 -5.43 17.27
C TRP A 265 -21.10 -4.04 17.34
N PRO A 266 -21.40 -3.46 18.52
CA PRO A 266 -21.93 -2.10 18.62
C PRO A 266 -21.00 -1.06 17.97
N LEU A 267 -19.71 -1.09 18.30
CA LEU A 267 -18.74 -0.16 17.71
C LEU A 267 -18.60 -0.38 16.21
N ALA A 268 -18.46 -1.64 15.77
CA ALA A 268 -18.36 -1.98 14.35
C ALA A 268 -19.56 -1.43 13.56
N MET A 269 -20.77 -1.63 14.07
CA MET A 269 -21.99 -1.09 13.45
C MET A 269 -21.98 0.44 13.40
N ALA A 270 -21.64 1.11 14.50
CA ALA A 270 -21.62 2.56 14.60
C ALA A 270 -20.68 3.21 13.57
N VAL A 271 -19.46 2.68 13.42
CA VAL A 271 -18.48 3.25 12.47
C VAL A 271 -18.78 2.87 11.02
N TYR A 272 -19.31 1.67 10.75
CA TYR A 272 -19.69 1.30 9.38
C TYR A 272 -20.87 2.11 8.86
N ARG A 273 -21.84 2.50 9.72
CA ARG A 273 -22.95 3.39 9.33
C ARG A 273 -22.48 4.78 8.92
N GLN A 274 -21.35 5.23 9.46
CA GLN A 274 -20.75 6.52 9.14
C GLN A 274 -19.70 6.46 8.03
N SER A 275 -19.39 5.27 7.52
CA SER A 275 -18.43 5.06 6.45
C SER A 275 -19.13 4.89 5.11
N SER A 276 -18.86 5.80 4.18
CA SER A 276 -19.22 5.67 2.76
C SER A 276 -18.19 4.87 1.95
N TYR A 277 -17.25 4.17 2.61
CA TYR A 277 -16.20 3.44 1.92
C TYR A 277 -16.78 2.15 1.29
N PRO A 278 -16.41 1.80 0.04
CA PRO A 278 -16.98 0.64 -0.64
C PRO A 278 -16.92 -0.64 0.18
N GLY A 279 -18.07 -1.31 0.31
CA GLY A 279 -18.22 -2.54 1.08
C GLY A 279 -18.58 -2.34 2.56
N ALA A 280 -18.63 -1.10 3.07
CA ALA A 280 -19.08 -0.83 4.44
C ALA A 280 -20.50 -1.37 4.69
N ARG A 281 -21.42 -1.20 3.73
CA ARG A 281 -22.79 -1.74 3.80
C ARG A 281 -22.81 -3.28 3.89
N SER A 282 -22.01 -3.96 3.08
CA SER A 282 -21.84 -5.42 3.17
C SER A 282 -21.30 -5.86 4.55
N ARG A 283 -20.42 -5.07 5.17
CA ARG A 283 -19.96 -5.34 6.55
C ARG A 283 -21.06 -5.11 7.58
N GLN A 284 -21.90 -4.08 7.43
CA GLN A 284 -23.06 -3.88 8.31
C GLN A 284 -24.00 -5.10 8.28
N ILE A 285 -24.32 -5.63 7.09
CA ILE A 285 -25.15 -6.84 6.95
C ILE A 285 -24.51 -8.01 7.72
N ARG A 286 -23.20 -8.22 7.57
CA ARG A 286 -22.45 -9.25 8.29
C ARG A 286 -22.48 -9.05 9.81
N VAL A 287 -22.32 -7.82 10.30
CA VAL A 287 -22.35 -7.52 11.74
C VAL A 287 -23.74 -7.82 12.31
N LEU A 288 -24.82 -7.40 11.65
CA LEU A 288 -26.20 -7.73 12.06
C LEU A 288 -26.41 -9.25 12.11
N GLU A 289 -25.96 -9.98 11.08
CA GLU A 289 -26.06 -11.43 11.06
C GLU A 289 -25.27 -12.10 12.20
N ARG A 290 -24.04 -11.62 12.48
CA ARG A 290 -23.20 -12.13 13.58
C ARG A 290 -23.81 -11.84 14.95
N ASN A 291 -24.50 -10.71 15.10
CA ASN A 291 -25.22 -10.33 16.31
C ASN A 291 -26.63 -10.96 16.40
N ALA A 292 -26.95 -11.91 15.52
CA ALA A 292 -28.25 -12.59 15.43
C ALA A 292 -29.46 -11.68 15.15
N GLU A 293 -29.24 -10.46 14.65
CA GLU A 293 -30.28 -9.52 14.23
C GLU A 293 -30.73 -9.82 12.78
N TYR A 294 -31.22 -11.05 12.55
CA TYR A 294 -31.47 -11.57 11.20
C TYR A 294 -32.49 -10.77 10.39
N THR A 295 -33.55 -10.24 11.02
CA THR A 295 -34.57 -9.42 10.36
C THR A 295 -33.99 -8.11 9.84
N ALA A 296 -33.16 -7.44 10.65
CA ALA A 296 -32.48 -6.21 10.25
C ALA A 296 -31.45 -6.49 9.14
N ALA A 297 -30.70 -7.58 9.26
CA ALA A 297 -29.74 -8.01 8.24
C ALA A 297 -30.45 -8.27 6.89
N LEU A 298 -31.60 -8.95 6.92
CA LEU A 298 -32.36 -9.25 5.70
C LEU A 298 -32.90 -7.96 5.06
N THR A 299 -33.46 -7.07 5.86
CA THR A 299 -33.97 -5.77 5.39
C THR A 299 -32.87 -4.98 4.68
N LEU A 300 -31.68 -4.86 5.30
CA LEU A 300 -30.56 -4.14 4.71
C LEU A 300 -30.03 -4.85 3.44
N ALA A 301 -30.00 -6.18 3.42
CA ALA A 301 -29.58 -6.95 2.26
C ALA A 301 -30.56 -6.81 1.08
N GLU A 302 -31.87 -6.74 1.35
CA GLU A 302 -32.89 -6.50 0.32
C GLU A 302 -32.80 -5.08 -0.25
N GLN A 303 -32.56 -4.08 0.60
CA GLN A 303 -32.28 -2.71 0.15
C GLN A 303 -31.03 -2.65 -0.74
N ALA A 304 -29.93 -3.28 -0.30
CA ALA A 304 -28.69 -3.33 -1.06
C ALA A 304 -28.86 -4.05 -2.41
N ARG A 305 -29.75 -5.04 -2.51
CA ARG A 305 -30.05 -5.73 -3.77
C ARG A 305 -30.73 -4.85 -4.82
N LEU A 306 -31.52 -3.85 -4.40
CA LEU A 306 -32.22 -2.94 -5.33
C LEU A 306 -31.25 -1.96 -6.01
N ALA A 307 -30.20 -1.55 -5.31
CA ALA A 307 -29.16 -0.67 -5.83
C ALA A 307 -27.77 -1.08 -5.28
N PRO A 308 -27.15 -2.14 -5.85
CA PRO A 308 -25.84 -2.59 -5.42
C PRO A 308 -24.75 -1.55 -5.70
N GLU A 309 -23.77 -1.43 -4.80
CA GLU A 309 -22.61 -0.54 -4.93
C GLU A 309 -21.55 -1.08 -5.90
N SER A 310 -21.49 -2.41 -6.06
CA SER A 310 -20.48 -3.09 -6.90
C SER A 310 -20.85 -4.54 -7.19
N ASP A 311 -20.18 -5.15 -8.18
CA ASP A 311 -20.26 -6.60 -8.46
C ASP A 311 -19.89 -7.45 -7.24
N ALA A 312 -18.96 -6.98 -6.42
CA ALA A 312 -18.56 -7.67 -5.19
C ALA A 312 -19.72 -7.73 -4.18
N GLU A 313 -20.52 -6.66 -4.08
CA GLU A 313 -21.72 -6.65 -3.24
C GLU A 313 -22.82 -7.53 -3.83
N VAL A 314 -23.03 -7.54 -5.15
CA VAL A 314 -23.96 -8.47 -5.82
C VAL A 314 -23.63 -9.93 -5.46
N GLN A 315 -22.36 -10.30 -5.59
CA GLN A 315 -21.90 -11.66 -5.25
C GLN A 315 -22.07 -11.96 -3.75
N HIS A 316 -21.75 -11.01 -2.87
CA HIS A 316 -21.98 -11.14 -1.42
C HIS A 316 -23.46 -11.41 -1.11
N LEU A 317 -24.36 -10.56 -1.63
CA LEU A 317 -25.81 -10.64 -1.42
C LEU A 317 -26.40 -11.97 -1.93
N SER A 318 -25.87 -12.51 -3.04
CA SER A 318 -26.30 -13.80 -3.58
C SER A 318 -26.13 -14.97 -2.59
N ARG A 319 -25.18 -14.87 -1.65
CA ARG A 319 -24.92 -15.88 -0.62
C ARG A 319 -25.64 -15.57 0.68
N VAL A 320 -25.69 -14.29 1.04
CA VAL A 320 -26.24 -13.85 2.33
C VAL A 320 -27.77 -13.92 2.33
N LEU A 321 -28.44 -13.48 1.26
CA LEU A 321 -29.91 -13.45 1.21
C LEU A 321 -30.55 -14.84 1.46
N PRO A 322 -30.17 -15.93 0.75
CA PRO A 322 -30.76 -17.24 1.02
C PRO A 322 -30.39 -17.81 2.39
N ARG A 323 -29.29 -17.35 2.99
CA ARG A 323 -28.87 -17.76 4.34
C ARG A 323 -29.72 -17.08 5.41
N LEU A 324 -29.96 -15.77 5.27
CA LEU A 324 -30.81 -15.00 6.16
C LEU A 324 -32.28 -15.44 6.06
N GLN A 325 -32.79 -15.67 4.85
CA GLN A 325 -34.14 -16.21 4.64
C GLN A 325 -34.34 -17.53 5.40
N ARG A 326 -33.40 -18.47 5.30
CA ARG A 326 -33.45 -19.73 6.04
C ARG A 326 -33.39 -19.54 7.56
N LYS A 327 -32.59 -18.59 8.05
CA LYS A 327 -32.53 -18.26 9.49
C LYS A 327 -33.86 -17.73 10.03
N LEU A 328 -34.68 -17.13 9.16
CA LEU A 328 -36.01 -16.62 9.48
C LEU A 328 -37.15 -17.58 9.10
N GLY A 329 -36.84 -18.81 8.67
CA GLY A 329 -37.85 -19.80 8.26
C GLY A 329 -38.56 -19.48 6.93
N LEU A 330 -38.03 -18.55 6.14
CA LEU A 330 -38.54 -18.20 4.81
C LEU A 330 -38.01 -19.17 3.74
N THR A 331 -38.81 -19.41 2.70
CA THR A 331 -38.39 -20.18 1.53
C THR A 331 -37.35 -19.41 0.74
N GLY A 332 -36.13 -19.96 0.66
CA GLY A 332 -35.02 -19.31 -0.02
C GLY A 332 -35.24 -19.21 -1.54
N ALA A 333 -34.86 -18.07 -2.13
CA ALA A 333 -34.91 -17.91 -3.58
C ALA A 333 -34.04 -18.95 -4.31
N ARG A 334 -34.49 -19.40 -5.49
CA ARG A 334 -33.80 -20.39 -6.32
C ARG A 334 -32.45 -19.83 -6.78
N LYS A 335 -31.36 -20.60 -6.61
CA LYS A 335 -30.02 -20.19 -7.06
C LYS A 335 -30.01 -19.98 -8.58
N ARG A 336 -29.38 -18.89 -9.04
CA ARG A 336 -29.07 -18.68 -10.46
C ARG A 336 -28.11 -19.78 -10.91
N THR A 337 -28.40 -20.44 -12.01
CA THR A 337 -27.47 -21.35 -12.69
C THR A 337 -26.35 -20.53 -13.30
N VAL A 338 -25.12 -20.77 -12.84
CA VAL A 338 -23.90 -20.20 -13.42
C VAL A 338 -23.50 -21.07 -14.61
N GLN A 339 -22.97 -20.47 -15.67
CA GLN A 339 -22.46 -21.20 -16.82
C GLN A 339 -21.29 -22.08 -16.37
N ALA A 340 -21.27 -23.34 -16.79
CA ALA A 340 -20.23 -24.27 -16.37
C ALA A 340 -18.88 -23.84 -16.96
N ILE A 341 -17.95 -23.43 -16.10
CA ILE A 341 -16.55 -23.20 -16.46
C ILE A 341 -15.90 -24.57 -16.67
N ALA A 342 -15.09 -24.69 -17.72
CA ALA A 342 -14.39 -25.93 -18.02
C ALA A 342 -13.43 -26.30 -16.86
N ARG A 343 -13.39 -27.59 -16.54
CA ARG A 343 -12.62 -28.15 -15.42
C ARG A 343 -11.58 -29.10 -15.96
N LEU A 344 -10.36 -28.95 -15.47
CA LEU A 344 -9.25 -29.86 -15.69
C LEU A 344 -8.85 -30.45 -14.34
N ASP A 345 -8.68 -31.76 -14.25
CA ASP A 345 -8.15 -32.45 -13.07
C ASP A 345 -6.80 -33.04 -13.43
N VAL A 346 -5.76 -32.71 -12.65
CA VAL A 346 -4.39 -33.16 -12.88
C VAL A 346 -3.87 -33.84 -11.63
N GLN A 347 -3.23 -35.00 -11.83
CA GLN A 347 -2.48 -35.66 -10.78
C GLN A 347 -0.98 -35.44 -11.03
N ILE A 348 -0.27 -34.87 -10.06
CA ILE A 348 1.16 -34.51 -10.20
C ILE A 348 1.94 -34.85 -8.94
N THR A 349 3.18 -35.31 -9.09
CA THR A 349 4.07 -35.54 -7.95
C THR A 349 4.59 -34.19 -7.42
N PRO A 350 4.46 -33.90 -6.12
CA PRO A 350 4.98 -32.66 -5.56
C PRO A 350 6.51 -32.63 -5.62
N VAL A 351 7.07 -31.48 -5.97
CA VAL A 351 8.53 -31.25 -5.96
C VAL A 351 8.84 -30.20 -4.90
N SER A 352 9.74 -30.54 -3.97
CA SER A 352 10.14 -29.63 -2.89
C SER A 352 10.69 -28.31 -3.44
N GLY A 353 10.21 -27.20 -2.91
CA GLY A 353 10.62 -25.85 -3.32
C GLY A 353 9.96 -25.31 -4.60
N ILE A 354 9.07 -26.07 -5.26
CA ILE A 354 8.33 -25.61 -6.45
C ILE A 354 6.85 -25.42 -6.09
N SER A 355 6.28 -24.27 -6.49
CA SER A 355 4.86 -23.98 -6.27
C SER A 355 3.97 -24.81 -7.21
N VAL A 356 2.71 -25.03 -6.81
CA VAL A 356 1.76 -25.82 -7.60
C VAL A 356 1.53 -25.25 -9.00
N GLU A 357 1.48 -23.92 -9.13
CA GLU A 357 1.27 -23.23 -10.40
C GLU A 357 2.45 -23.45 -11.35
N ARG A 358 3.69 -23.45 -10.82
CA ARG A 358 4.89 -23.73 -11.61
C ARG A 358 4.95 -25.18 -12.06
N LEU A 359 4.52 -26.12 -11.21
CA LEU A 359 4.43 -27.54 -11.57
C LEU A 359 3.41 -27.75 -12.69
N ILE A 360 2.22 -27.16 -12.57
CA ILE A 360 1.17 -27.25 -13.59
C ILE A 360 1.61 -26.57 -14.89
N ARG A 361 2.31 -25.44 -14.83
CA ARG A 361 2.91 -24.82 -16.01
C ARG A 361 3.80 -25.83 -16.77
N GLN A 362 4.76 -26.45 -16.08
CA GLN A 362 5.69 -27.41 -16.70
C GLN A 362 4.95 -28.64 -17.26
N HIS A 363 3.99 -29.18 -16.51
CA HIS A 363 3.18 -30.32 -16.94
C HIS A 363 2.39 -30.02 -18.22
N LEU A 364 1.75 -28.85 -18.30
CA LEU A 364 0.98 -28.45 -19.48
C LEU A 364 1.86 -28.23 -20.71
N GLU A 365 3.06 -27.66 -20.55
CA GLU A 365 4.03 -27.52 -21.65
C GLU A 365 4.46 -28.88 -22.21
N GLN A 366 4.62 -29.89 -21.34
CA GLN A 366 5.05 -31.24 -21.73
C GLN A 366 3.92 -32.06 -22.37
N GLU A 367 2.73 -32.09 -21.76
CA GLU A 367 1.66 -33.00 -22.14
C GLU A 367 0.71 -32.44 -23.21
N GLN A 368 0.47 -31.13 -23.20
CA GLN A 368 -0.52 -30.48 -24.06
C GLN A 368 0.10 -29.57 -25.12
N GLY A 369 1.43 -29.36 -25.06
CA GLY A 369 2.17 -28.47 -25.93
C GLY A 369 1.80 -26.99 -25.72
N GLY A 370 2.23 -26.13 -26.66
CA GLY A 370 2.07 -24.69 -26.51
C GLY A 370 3.00 -24.10 -25.43
N GLU A 371 2.95 -22.78 -25.28
CA GLU A 371 3.84 -22.05 -24.38
C GLU A 371 3.04 -21.52 -23.19
N VAL A 372 3.40 -21.93 -21.96
CA VAL A 372 2.62 -21.63 -20.76
C VAL A 372 3.37 -20.62 -19.90
N HIS A 373 2.68 -19.55 -19.49
CA HIS A 373 3.26 -18.49 -18.69
C HIS A 373 2.47 -18.31 -17.40
N TYR A 374 3.18 -18.20 -16.27
CA TYR A 374 2.60 -17.75 -15.01
C TYR A 374 2.60 -16.23 -15.00
N VAL A 375 1.42 -15.64 -15.19
CA VAL A 375 1.24 -14.18 -15.32
C VAL A 375 0.25 -13.61 -14.31
N GLU A 376 -0.70 -14.38 -13.80
CA GLU A 376 -1.79 -13.90 -12.94
C GLU A 376 -2.39 -12.59 -13.49
N ASN A 377 -2.41 -11.53 -12.68
CA ASN A 377 -2.94 -10.23 -13.05
C ASN A 377 -2.00 -9.41 -13.96
N ALA A 378 -0.75 -9.84 -14.14
CA ALA A 378 0.29 -9.01 -14.72
C ALA A 378 0.08 -8.74 -16.22
N LEU A 379 -0.29 -9.76 -17.00
CA LEU A 379 -0.34 -9.65 -18.45
C LEU A 379 -1.44 -8.69 -18.91
N VAL A 380 -2.69 -8.94 -18.54
CA VAL A 380 -3.82 -8.12 -19.02
C VAL A 380 -3.73 -6.69 -18.50
N ASN A 381 -3.33 -6.50 -17.23
CA ASN A 381 -3.06 -5.15 -16.70
C ASN A 381 -1.94 -4.46 -17.48
N SER A 382 -0.86 -5.16 -17.82
CA SER A 382 0.24 -4.54 -18.58
C SER A 382 -0.19 -4.15 -19.98
N LEU A 383 -0.94 -5.00 -20.70
CA LEU A 383 -1.47 -4.66 -22.02
C LEU A 383 -2.42 -3.46 -21.95
N PHE A 384 -3.28 -3.39 -20.93
CA PHE A 384 -4.13 -2.23 -20.66
C PHE A 384 -3.29 -0.97 -20.42
N GLY A 385 -2.31 -1.06 -19.53
CA GLY A 385 -1.43 0.05 -19.16
C GLY A 385 -0.61 0.56 -20.33
N LEU A 386 -0.14 -0.32 -21.21
CA LEU A 386 0.57 0.02 -22.43
C LEU A 386 -0.37 0.70 -23.44
N LEU A 387 -1.55 0.14 -23.73
CA LEU A 387 -2.47 0.76 -24.68
C LEU A 387 -2.99 2.12 -24.19
N CYS A 388 -3.33 2.21 -22.91
CA CYS A 388 -3.95 3.39 -22.30
C CYS A 388 -2.95 4.33 -21.61
N TRP A 389 -1.65 4.21 -21.86
CA TRP A 389 -0.61 4.98 -21.17
C TRP A 389 -0.88 6.49 -21.19
N LYS A 390 -1.25 7.02 -22.36
CA LYS A 390 -1.57 8.45 -22.56
C LYS A 390 -2.78 8.90 -21.73
N ALA A 391 -3.81 8.06 -21.59
CA ALA A 391 -4.97 8.37 -20.77
C ALA A 391 -4.63 8.32 -19.26
N ILE A 392 -3.89 7.29 -18.83
CA ILE A 392 -3.48 7.10 -17.43
C ILE A 392 -2.61 8.26 -16.94
N PHE A 393 -1.64 8.69 -17.76
CA PHE A 393 -0.71 9.77 -17.45
C PHE A 393 -1.13 11.13 -18.01
N ALA A 394 -2.43 11.30 -18.32
CA ALA A 394 -2.96 12.58 -18.77
C ALA A 394 -2.80 13.66 -17.69
N PRO A 395 -2.32 14.87 -18.02
CA PRO A 395 -2.00 15.93 -17.06
C PRO A 395 -3.24 16.66 -16.55
N LEU A 396 -4.22 15.93 -16.01
CA LEU A 396 -5.42 16.52 -15.46
C LEU A 396 -5.13 17.25 -14.14
N PRO A 397 -5.83 18.35 -13.83
CA PRO A 397 -5.66 19.07 -12.57
C PRO A 397 -5.82 18.14 -11.35
N GLY A 398 -4.82 18.17 -10.46
CA GLY A 398 -4.82 17.36 -9.23
C GLY A 398 -4.49 15.87 -9.42
N ALA A 399 -4.30 15.40 -10.66
CA ALA A 399 -3.86 14.02 -10.91
C ALA A 399 -2.36 13.84 -10.66
N PHE A 400 -1.56 14.86 -11.01
CA PHE A 400 -0.11 14.90 -10.86
C PHE A 400 0.32 16.28 -10.36
N PHE A 401 1.17 16.33 -9.34
CA PHE A 401 1.59 17.60 -8.69
C PHE A 401 3.00 17.54 -8.08
N HIS A 402 3.74 16.46 -8.30
CA HIS A 402 5.18 16.34 -8.07
C HIS A 402 5.80 15.31 -9.03
N PRO A 403 7.13 15.23 -9.20
CA PRO A 403 7.76 14.31 -10.16
C PRO A 403 7.62 12.80 -9.84
N PHE A 404 7.38 12.45 -8.57
CA PHE A 404 7.43 11.06 -8.07
C PHE A 404 6.08 10.31 -8.09
N HIS A 405 5.30 10.47 -9.15
CA HIS A 405 4.03 9.75 -9.30
C HIS A 405 4.20 8.44 -10.09
N SER A 406 3.98 7.31 -9.43
CA SER A 406 3.80 6.02 -10.11
C SER A 406 2.41 5.87 -10.75
N ALA A 407 1.44 6.69 -10.30
CA ALA A 407 0.04 6.68 -10.73
C ALA A 407 -0.58 8.07 -10.52
N PRO A 408 -1.64 8.43 -11.26
CA PRO A 408 -2.42 9.62 -10.95
C PRO A 408 -3.10 9.48 -9.59
N SER A 409 -3.13 10.55 -8.79
CA SER A 409 -3.71 10.52 -7.44
C SER A 409 -5.21 10.21 -7.40
N ASP A 410 -5.92 10.42 -8.51
CA ASP A 410 -7.32 10.08 -8.66
C ASP A 410 -7.57 8.68 -9.25
N LEU A 411 -6.56 7.81 -9.39
CA LEU A 411 -6.68 6.47 -9.99
C LEU A 411 -7.86 5.64 -9.41
N TYR A 412 -8.11 5.77 -8.12
CA TYR A 412 -9.17 5.03 -7.42
C TYR A 412 -10.38 5.91 -7.07
N SER A 413 -10.48 7.10 -7.66
CA SER A 413 -11.65 7.94 -7.55
C SER A 413 -12.80 7.35 -8.40
N PRO A 414 -14.06 7.41 -7.95
CA PRO A 414 -15.21 6.94 -8.74
C PRO A 414 -15.35 7.60 -10.12
N ASP A 415 -14.82 8.82 -10.28
CA ASP A 415 -14.86 9.59 -11.52
C ASP A 415 -13.58 9.48 -12.37
N PHE A 416 -12.61 8.62 -12.02
CA PHE A 416 -11.33 8.47 -12.72
C PHE A 416 -11.51 8.30 -14.24
N TYR A 417 -12.38 7.37 -14.65
CA TYR A 417 -12.74 7.15 -16.05
C TYR A 417 -13.53 8.34 -16.62
N GLN A 418 -14.51 8.86 -15.89
CA GLN A 418 -15.37 9.97 -16.35
C GLN A 418 -14.55 11.22 -16.74
N ARG A 419 -13.50 11.53 -15.97
CA ARG A 419 -12.59 12.65 -16.25
C ARG A 419 -11.74 12.46 -17.51
N ARG A 420 -11.65 11.23 -18.04
CA ARG A 420 -10.75 10.80 -19.13
C ARG A 420 -11.47 10.04 -20.25
N VAL A 421 -12.80 10.08 -20.32
CA VAL A 421 -13.61 9.28 -21.27
C VAL A 421 -13.07 9.38 -22.68
N ALA A 422 -12.90 10.61 -23.20
CA ALA A 422 -12.40 10.82 -24.56
C ALA A 422 -11.02 10.20 -24.81
N LEU A 423 -10.12 10.23 -23.82
CA LEU A 423 -8.78 9.66 -23.94
C LEU A 423 -8.79 8.14 -23.90
N PHE A 424 -9.56 7.56 -22.96
CA PHE A 424 -9.71 6.10 -22.89
C PHE A 424 -10.43 5.55 -24.12
N ASP A 425 -11.49 6.20 -24.58
CA ASP A 425 -12.24 5.78 -25.75
C ASP A 425 -11.36 5.83 -27.00
N ALA A 426 -10.52 6.87 -27.16
CA ALA A 426 -9.54 6.93 -28.25
C ALA A 426 -8.51 5.78 -28.19
N CYS A 427 -8.00 5.44 -27.01
CA CYS A 427 -7.11 4.29 -26.83
C CYS A 427 -7.81 2.97 -27.18
N LEU A 428 -9.05 2.76 -26.71
CA LEU A 428 -9.79 1.52 -26.93
C LEU A 428 -10.28 1.38 -28.38
N MET A 429 -10.53 2.48 -29.08
CA MET A 429 -10.91 2.48 -30.50
C MET A 429 -9.81 1.90 -31.39
N GLN A 430 -8.54 1.98 -30.98
CA GLN A 430 -7.45 1.32 -31.69
C GLN A 430 -7.58 -0.21 -31.72
N LEU A 431 -8.44 -0.82 -30.88
CA LEU A 431 -8.74 -2.26 -30.95
C LEU A 431 -9.69 -2.61 -32.10
N GLU A 432 -10.31 -1.61 -32.73
CA GLU A 432 -11.12 -1.79 -33.95
C GLU A 432 -10.24 -1.78 -35.20
N SER A 433 -9.05 -1.19 -35.11
CA SER A 433 -8.01 -1.23 -36.15
C SER A 433 -6.84 -2.12 -35.71
N GLY A 434 -5.89 -2.43 -36.59
CA GLY A 434 -4.65 -3.10 -36.19
C GLY A 434 -3.67 -2.20 -35.42
N GLU A 435 -4.03 -0.94 -35.18
CA GLU A 435 -3.13 0.11 -34.67
C GLU A 435 -2.64 -0.15 -33.24
N TYR A 436 -3.49 -0.74 -32.39
CA TYR A 436 -3.14 -1.04 -31.00
C TYR A 436 -1.85 -1.88 -30.88
N LEU A 437 -1.58 -2.74 -31.87
CA LEU A 437 -0.37 -3.57 -31.94
C LEU A 437 0.90 -2.72 -32.03
N ALA A 438 0.87 -1.63 -32.80
CA ALA A 438 2.01 -0.72 -32.94
C ALA A 438 2.16 0.12 -31.67
N THR A 439 1.06 0.68 -31.15
CA THR A 439 1.04 1.49 -29.92
C THR A 439 1.58 0.71 -28.72
N ILE A 440 1.15 -0.54 -28.52
CA ILE A 440 1.62 -1.35 -27.39
C ILE A 440 3.12 -1.62 -27.50
N ARG A 441 3.65 -1.94 -28.69
CA ARG A 441 5.09 -2.16 -28.89
C ARG A 441 5.92 -0.90 -28.67
N GLU A 442 5.45 0.22 -29.21
CA GLU A 442 6.10 1.53 -29.07
C GLU A 442 6.16 1.96 -27.60
N HIS A 443 5.06 1.86 -26.86
CA HIS A 443 5.05 2.13 -25.43
C HIS A 443 5.87 1.13 -24.63
N PHE A 444 5.89 -0.16 -25.00
CA PHE A 444 6.72 -1.15 -24.31
C PHE A 444 8.21 -0.79 -24.39
N GLN A 445 8.67 -0.31 -25.55
CA GLN A 445 10.06 0.12 -25.75
C GLN A 445 10.34 1.48 -25.10
N SER A 446 9.53 2.50 -25.41
CA SER A 446 9.78 3.88 -24.98
C SER A 446 9.56 4.11 -23.48
N LYS A 447 8.69 3.32 -22.84
CA LYS A 447 8.32 3.45 -21.43
C LYS A 447 8.97 2.40 -20.53
N PHE A 448 9.83 1.55 -21.07
CA PHE A 448 10.46 0.45 -20.33
C PHE A 448 11.12 0.92 -19.03
N GLY A 449 10.74 0.27 -17.92
CA GLY A 449 11.26 0.52 -16.58
C GLY A 449 10.66 1.74 -15.86
N LEU A 450 9.69 2.44 -16.46
CA LEU A 450 8.97 3.52 -15.77
C LEU A 450 7.95 2.96 -14.78
N GLN A 451 7.87 3.54 -13.60
CA GLN A 451 6.86 3.21 -12.60
C GLN A 451 5.45 3.41 -13.17
N SER A 452 4.59 2.41 -12.98
CA SER A 452 3.23 2.36 -13.53
C SER A 452 2.32 1.57 -12.60
N PRO A 453 1.03 1.92 -12.49
CA PRO A 453 0.11 1.15 -11.64
C PRO A 453 -0.33 -0.17 -12.28
N PHE A 454 -0.06 -0.35 -13.59
CA PHE A 454 -0.59 -1.46 -14.40
C PHE A 454 0.48 -2.28 -15.11
N VAL A 455 1.64 -1.69 -15.47
CA VAL A 455 2.65 -2.40 -16.27
C VAL A 455 3.68 -3.07 -15.37
N PHE A 456 3.76 -4.40 -15.47
CA PHE A 456 4.65 -5.25 -14.68
C PHE A 456 5.88 -5.64 -15.52
N TRP A 457 6.86 -4.75 -15.62
CA TRP A 457 8.04 -4.91 -16.50
C TRP A 457 8.85 -6.20 -16.26
N ALA A 458 8.93 -6.66 -15.01
CA ALA A 458 9.64 -7.88 -14.67
C ALA A 458 8.93 -9.16 -15.17
N ALA A 459 7.60 -9.11 -15.31
CA ALA A 459 6.80 -10.25 -15.77
C ALA A 459 6.60 -10.23 -17.29
N LEU A 460 6.44 -9.04 -17.90
CA LEU A 460 6.17 -8.89 -19.33
C LEU A 460 7.46 -8.93 -20.15
N THR A 461 7.91 -10.14 -20.50
CA THR A 461 9.07 -10.33 -21.39
C THR A 461 8.71 -9.97 -22.84
N PRO A 462 9.70 -9.64 -23.70
CA PRO A 462 9.45 -9.40 -25.12
C PRO A 462 8.77 -10.59 -25.84
N GLN A 463 9.16 -11.82 -25.49
CA GLN A 463 8.55 -13.03 -26.04
C GLN A 463 7.08 -13.16 -25.63
N LEU A 464 6.78 -12.99 -24.34
CA LEU A 464 5.42 -13.03 -23.82
C LEU A 464 4.55 -11.95 -24.47
N LEU A 465 5.08 -10.74 -24.65
CA LEU A 465 4.36 -9.65 -25.31
C LEU A 465 3.98 -10.02 -26.74
N GLU A 466 4.92 -10.50 -27.55
CA GLU A 466 4.65 -10.83 -28.96
C GLU A 466 3.67 -12.00 -29.09
N GLN A 467 3.75 -13.00 -28.21
CA GLN A 467 2.79 -14.11 -28.18
C GLN A 467 1.39 -13.63 -27.83
N ALA A 468 1.27 -12.79 -26.80
CA ALA A 468 0.01 -12.20 -26.39
C ALA A 468 -0.62 -11.40 -27.54
N LEU A 469 0.15 -10.53 -28.21
CA LEU A 469 -0.32 -9.74 -29.35
C LEU A 469 -0.70 -10.59 -30.58
N ARG A 470 -0.07 -11.76 -30.76
CA ARG A 470 -0.40 -12.70 -31.86
C ARG A 470 -1.64 -13.55 -31.56
N CYS A 471 -1.89 -13.90 -30.31
CA CYS A 471 -2.89 -14.91 -29.94
C CYS A 471 -4.15 -14.34 -29.27
N LEU A 472 -4.10 -13.16 -28.66
CA LEU A 472 -5.24 -12.55 -27.97
C LEU A 472 -6.12 -11.78 -28.96
N PRO A 473 -7.41 -12.14 -29.10
CA PRO A 473 -8.33 -11.36 -29.92
C PRO A 473 -8.53 -9.94 -29.37
N ALA A 474 -8.55 -8.94 -30.26
CA ALA A 474 -8.77 -7.55 -29.88
C ALA A 474 -10.13 -7.33 -29.17
N GLU A 475 -11.14 -8.12 -29.52
CA GLU A 475 -12.44 -8.13 -28.83
C GLU A 475 -12.32 -8.53 -27.36
N HIS A 476 -11.52 -9.56 -27.05
CA HIS A 476 -11.32 -10.00 -25.66
C HIS A 476 -10.57 -8.94 -24.86
N LEU A 477 -9.54 -8.32 -25.46
CA LEU A 477 -8.85 -7.16 -24.86
C LEU A 477 -9.83 -6.03 -24.55
N ARG A 478 -10.75 -5.71 -25.47
CA ARG A 478 -11.77 -4.67 -25.28
C ARG A 478 -12.67 -4.97 -24.07
N HIS A 479 -13.13 -6.20 -23.94
CA HIS A 479 -13.96 -6.64 -22.81
C HIS A 479 -13.20 -6.53 -21.49
N TRP A 480 -11.97 -7.02 -21.42
CA TRP A 480 -11.13 -6.92 -20.23
C TRP A 480 -10.85 -5.47 -19.84
N PHE A 481 -10.49 -4.62 -20.79
CA PHE A 481 -10.15 -3.23 -20.50
C PHE A 481 -11.37 -2.43 -20.07
N ARG A 482 -12.55 -2.66 -20.66
CA ARG A 482 -13.80 -2.07 -20.18
C ARG A 482 -14.15 -2.53 -18.76
N ARG A 483 -13.99 -3.82 -18.46
CA ARG A 483 -14.18 -4.34 -17.10
C ARG A 483 -13.21 -3.70 -16.10
N LEU A 484 -11.94 -3.54 -16.46
CA LEU A 484 -10.96 -2.82 -15.62
C LEU A 484 -11.41 -1.38 -15.34
N LEU A 485 -11.91 -0.66 -16.34
CA LEU A 485 -12.35 0.73 -16.19
C LEU A 485 -13.64 0.91 -15.37
N GLN A 486 -14.49 -0.11 -15.28
CA GLN A 486 -15.70 -0.07 -14.45
C GLN A 486 -15.38 0.07 -12.95
N ASP A 487 -14.36 -0.65 -12.48
CA ASP A 487 -13.82 -0.51 -11.12
C ASP A 487 -12.35 -0.98 -11.12
N VAL A 488 -11.45 -0.02 -11.34
CA VAL A 488 -10.00 -0.27 -11.42
C VAL A 488 -9.48 -0.98 -10.19
N LYS A 489 -10.01 -0.65 -9.02
CA LYS A 489 -9.53 -1.20 -7.76
C LYS A 489 -10.01 -2.63 -7.55
N ALA A 490 -11.27 -2.92 -7.86
CA ALA A 490 -11.84 -4.24 -7.67
C ALA A 490 -11.49 -5.24 -8.77
N ASN A 491 -11.27 -4.77 -10.00
CA ASN A 491 -11.13 -5.63 -11.17
C ASN A 491 -9.67 -5.85 -11.62
N ARG A 492 -8.69 -5.11 -11.09
CA ARG A 492 -7.26 -5.34 -11.38
C ARG A 492 -6.69 -6.65 -10.82
N THR A 493 -7.45 -7.38 -9.98
CA THR A 493 -7.02 -8.65 -9.38
C THR A 493 -8.03 -9.77 -9.62
N GLY A 494 -7.58 -11.01 -9.48
CA GLY A 494 -8.39 -12.22 -9.62
C GLY A 494 -8.39 -12.81 -11.03
N MET A 495 -7.44 -12.41 -11.89
CA MET A 495 -7.25 -13.05 -13.18
C MET A 495 -6.59 -14.44 -12.99
N PRO A 496 -6.81 -15.39 -13.91
CA PRO A 496 -6.24 -16.73 -13.80
C PRO A 496 -4.71 -16.74 -13.72
N ASP A 497 -4.15 -17.66 -12.92
CA ASP A 497 -2.71 -17.78 -12.68
C ASP A 497 -1.89 -17.92 -13.97
N LEU A 498 -2.32 -18.82 -14.86
CA LEU A 498 -1.59 -19.19 -16.06
C LEU A 498 -2.29 -18.73 -17.33
N ILE A 499 -1.50 -18.46 -18.36
CA ILE A 499 -1.96 -18.35 -19.75
C ILE A 499 -1.11 -19.24 -20.65
N GLN A 500 -1.79 -20.02 -21.49
CA GLN A 500 -1.16 -20.91 -22.46
C GLN A 500 -1.44 -20.39 -23.87
N PHE A 501 -0.39 -20.24 -24.67
CA PHE A 501 -0.47 -19.77 -26.06
C PHE A 501 -0.16 -20.89 -27.05
N PHE A 502 -0.88 -20.87 -28.17
CA PHE A 502 -0.64 -21.71 -29.34
C PHE A 502 -0.42 -20.80 -30.56
N PRO A 503 0.80 -20.23 -30.74
CA PRO A 503 1.05 -19.16 -31.72
C PRO A 503 0.71 -19.51 -33.16
N GLU A 504 0.97 -20.76 -33.57
CA GLU A 504 0.67 -21.24 -34.93
C GLU A 504 -0.83 -21.32 -35.21
N GLN A 505 -1.64 -21.55 -34.17
CA GLN A 505 -3.09 -21.59 -34.26
C GLN A 505 -3.75 -20.25 -33.93
N ARG A 506 -2.97 -19.25 -33.47
CA ARG A 506 -3.46 -17.97 -32.92
C ARG A 506 -4.52 -18.17 -31.85
N ARG A 507 -4.29 -19.11 -30.94
CA ARG A 507 -5.18 -19.46 -29.84
C ARG A 507 -4.51 -19.25 -28.50
N TYR A 508 -5.34 -19.08 -27.47
CA TYR A 508 -4.90 -19.05 -26.09
C TYR A 508 -5.90 -19.76 -25.18
N ARG A 509 -5.49 -20.04 -23.95
CA ARG A 509 -6.36 -20.44 -22.84
C ARG A 509 -5.81 -19.88 -21.54
N MET A 510 -6.68 -19.39 -20.66
CA MET A 510 -6.33 -18.96 -19.30
C MET A 510 -6.73 -20.04 -18.29
N ILE A 511 -5.89 -20.30 -17.30
CA ILE A 511 -6.03 -21.45 -16.39
C ILE A 511 -5.78 -20.97 -14.96
N GLU A 512 -6.77 -21.15 -14.11
CA GLU A 512 -6.68 -20.90 -12.67
C GLU A 512 -6.34 -22.21 -11.97
N VAL A 513 -5.24 -22.25 -11.21
CA VAL A 513 -4.73 -23.47 -10.58
C VAL A 513 -5.19 -23.55 -9.14
N LYS A 514 -5.70 -24.70 -8.73
CA LYS A 514 -6.12 -24.98 -7.37
C LYS A 514 -5.43 -26.22 -6.83
N GLY A 515 -4.49 -25.97 -5.92
CA GLY A 515 -3.85 -27.02 -5.14
C GLY A 515 -4.82 -27.72 -4.18
N PRO A 516 -4.41 -28.85 -3.57
CA PRO A 516 -5.25 -29.57 -2.62
C PRO A 516 -5.70 -28.70 -1.44
N GLY A 517 -7.02 -28.61 -1.26
CA GLY A 517 -7.64 -27.80 -0.20
C GLY A 517 -7.86 -26.32 -0.55
N ASP A 518 -7.32 -25.82 -1.67
CA ASP A 518 -7.55 -24.45 -2.12
C ASP A 518 -8.93 -24.27 -2.77
N ARG A 519 -9.46 -23.05 -2.70
CA ARG A 519 -10.76 -22.67 -3.26
C ARG A 519 -10.65 -21.37 -4.04
N LEU A 520 -11.50 -21.24 -5.04
CA LEU A 520 -11.63 -20.00 -5.81
C LEU A 520 -12.05 -18.83 -4.92
N GLN A 521 -11.28 -17.75 -5.00
CA GLN A 521 -11.59 -16.49 -4.34
C GLN A 521 -12.74 -15.77 -5.06
N ASP A 522 -13.35 -14.81 -4.37
CA ASP A 522 -14.53 -14.11 -4.87
C ASP A 522 -14.25 -13.31 -6.15
N ASN A 523 -13.10 -12.61 -6.22
CA ASN A 523 -12.66 -11.90 -7.42
C ASN A 523 -12.32 -12.84 -8.58
N GLN A 524 -11.71 -14.00 -8.30
CA GLN A 524 -11.44 -15.03 -9.31
C GLN A 524 -12.72 -15.57 -9.93
N LEU A 525 -13.71 -15.90 -9.10
CA LEU A 525 -15.04 -16.32 -9.59
C LEU A 525 -15.67 -15.26 -10.49
N ARG A 526 -15.63 -13.98 -10.11
CA ARG A 526 -16.18 -12.90 -10.95
C ARG A 526 -15.45 -12.77 -12.29
N TRP A 527 -14.14 -12.99 -12.32
CA TRP A 527 -13.36 -12.99 -13.56
C TRP A 527 -13.66 -14.19 -14.45
N LEU A 528 -13.78 -15.39 -13.88
CA LEU A 528 -14.13 -16.60 -14.61
C LEU A 528 -15.55 -16.52 -15.19
N ASP A 529 -16.52 -16.06 -14.39
CA ASP A 529 -17.91 -15.84 -14.84
C ASP A 529 -17.94 -14.83 -15.99
N PHE A 530 -17.22 -13.71 -15.86
CA PHE A 530 -17.11 -12.70 -16.92
C PHE A 530 -16.51 -13.27 -18.21
N CYS A 531 -15.45 -14.08 -18.10
CA CYS A 531 -14.81 -14.72 -19.25
C CYS A 531 -15.75 -15.71 -19.94
N ALA A 532 -16.47 -16.52 -19.15
CA ALA A 532 -17.44 -17.49 -19.68
C ALA A 532 -18.61 -16.79 -20.41
N GLU A 533 -19.14 -15.70 -19.85
CA GLU A 533 -20.21 -14.89 -20.45
C GLU A 533 -19.81 -14.30 -21.82
N HIS A 534 -18.51 -14.07 -22.05
CA HIS A 534 -17.96 -13.53 -23.29
C HIS A 534 -17.28 -14.58 -24.17
N GLY A 535 -17.48 -15.88 -23.90
CA GLY A 535 -16.93 -16.97 -24.72
C GLY A 535 -15.39 -17.07 -24.70
N MET A 536 -14.74 -16.54 -23.66
CA MET A 536 -13.29 -16.57 -23.54
C MET A 536 -12.83 -17.95 -23.00
N PRO A 537 -11.69 -18.48 -23.49
CA PRO A 537 -11.20 -19.80 -23.09
C PRO A 537 -10.60 -19.76 -21.68
N VAL A 538 -11.41 -20.06 -20.67
CA VAL A 538 -11.01 -20.18 -19.26
C VAL A 538 -11.27 -21.58 -18.72
N GLU A 539 -10.32 -22.07 -17.92
CA GLU A 539 -10.40 -23.35 -17.22
C GLU A 539 -9.95 -23.23 -15.76
N VAL A 540 -10.48 -24.11 -14.91
CA VAL A 540 -9.98 -24.29 -13.54
C VAL A 540 -9.30 -25.66 -13.45
N CYS A 541 -8.01 -25.66 -13.13
CA CYS A 541 -7.19 -26.84 -12.95
C CYS A 541 -7.13 -27.23 -11.47
N TYR A 542 -7.74 -28.36 -11.11
CA TYR A 542 -7.67 -28.93 -9.77
C TYR A 542 -6.55 -29.97 -9.70
N VAL A 543 -5.62 -29.74 -8.78
CA VAL A 543 -4.44 -30.58 -8.61
C VAL A 543 -4.67 -31.58 -7.49
N GLN A 544 -4.31 -32.83 -7.74
CA GLN A 544 -4.19 -33.89 -6.76
C GLN A 544 -2.73 -34.34 -6.69
N TRP A 545 -2.20 -34.51 -5.48
CA TRP A 545 -0.84 -35.02 -5.33
C TRP A 545 -0.81 -36.51 -5.68
N ALA A 546 0.06 -36.89 -6.61
CA ALA A 546 0.36 -38.29 -6.84
C ALA A 546 1.04 -38.85 -5.58
N THR A 547 0.43 -39.86 -4.96
CA THR A 547 1.07 -40.64 -3.91
C THR A 547 1.96 -41.71 -4.55
N GLU A 548 3.25 -41.44 -4.71
CA GLU A 548 4.25 -42.50 -4.85
C GLU A 548 4.70 -42.92 -3.45
N HIS A 549 4.43 -44.18 -3.10
CA HIS A 549 4.75 -44.90 -1.87
C HIS A 549 4.94 -44.07 -0.58
N ALA A 550 3.85 -43.98 0.19
CA ALA A 550 3.79 -43.47 1.56
C ALA A 550 4.55 -44.33 2.61
N ALA A 551 5.70 -44.92 2.25
CA ALA A 551 6.56 -45.64 3.18
C ALA A 551 7.77 -44.82 3.63
N ASP A 552 8.36 -43.96 2.78
CA ASP A 552 9.69 -43.42 3.09
C ASP A 552 9.74 -41.92 3.47
N VAL A 553 8.62 -41.18 3.40
CA VAL A 553 8.61 -39.73 3.72
C VAL A 553 8.01 -39.41 5.10
N ILE A 554 7.33 -40.36 5.75
CA ILE A 554 6.78 -40.15 7.10
C ILE A 554 7.85 -40.30 8.18
N GLU A 555 8.95 -41.03 7.95
CA GLU A 555 10.04 -41.13 8.93
C GLU A 555 10.98 -39.89 8.95
N GLU A 556 11.22 -39.22 7.81
CA GLU A 556 12.07 -38.02 7.80
C GLU A 556 11.39 -36.76 8.36
N LEU A 557 10.06 -36.64 8.24
CA LEU A 557 9.31 -35.51 8.84
C LEU A 557 9.07 -35.68 10.34
N ALA A 558 9.09 -36.92 10.86
CA ALA A 558 8.98 -37.20 12.29
C ALA A 558 10.33 -37.05 13.03
N CYS A 559 11.46 -37.31 12.37
CA CYS A 559 12.79 -37.20 12.98
C CYS A 559 13.23 -35.73 13.19
N HIS A 560 12.77 -34.80 12.34
CA HIS A 560 13.13 -33.38 12.45
C HIS A 560 12.25 -32.54 13.39
N GLN A 561 11.16 -33.10 13.96
CA GLN A 561 10.38 -32.42 15.01
C GLN A 561 10.80 -32.80 16.44
N GLY A 562 11.74 -33.75 16.61
CA GLY A 562 12.19 -34.23 17.92
C GLY A 562 13.43 -33.54 18.50
N ALA A 563 14.13 -32.70 17.74
CA ALA A 563 15.38 -32.08 18.18
C ALA A 563 15.35 -30.56 18.02
N LEU A 564 14.66 -29.88 18.93
CA LEU A 564 14.96 -28.52 19.42
C LEU A 564 14.06 -28.22 20.63
N CYS A 565 14.22 -29.06 21.66
CA CYS A 565 13.76 -28.77 23.00
C CYS A 565 14.88 -29.14 23.98
N SER A 566 15.84 -28.24 24.15
CA SER A 566 16.72 -28.11 25.32
C SER A 566 17.80 -27.05 25.05
N SER A 567 17.76 -25.97 25.84
CA SER A 567 18.72 -24.86 26.05
C SER A 567 18.18 -23.49 25.65
#